data_AF-A0A7R8WI97-F1
#
_entry.id   AF-A0A7R8WI97-F1
#
_cell.length_a   1.000
_cell.length_b   1.000
_cell.length_c   1.000
_cell.angle_alpha   90.00
_cell.angle_beta   90.00
_cell.angle_gamma   90.00
#
_symmetry.space_group_name_H-M   'P 1'
#
loop_
_entity.id
_entity.type
_entity.pdbx_description
1 polymer ?
#
loop_
_entity_poly.entity_id
_entity_poly.type
_entity_poly.pdbx_seq_one_letter_code
_entity_poly.pdbx_strand_id
1 'polypeptide(L)'
;MVHWQWFLRRRQLFYGTCCVLILYLIHGALIDSAQEDSQVDLRKELIFLRKQGFFQSKDPGASNAQIPTVFLIMPTYKRPTQIPDLIRQCHTFLAVPSFVWILVEDAPERSDVVSNFLRRCGVPSIHLNAATPEKLKIKTQQRKRPRGNFHGTKCRRHFRFSFFVCVRRIEQRNEGLRWIRENTKGIAGVVYFGDDDNTYEHQLFEEMRDTKRVSVWPVGIAGGVMVEGPIVDPSTGKILKFNAAYKPSRKFPVDMAAFAINARLFHEKPEALFDIPKRDGELEGEILKYFLDSPFDMEPKADFATKILVWHTRTSSAVLTQEKKLKEPSDSHIKYVWT
;
A
#
# COMPACT_ATOMS: atom_id res chain seq x y z
N MET A 1 59.37 32.44 -3.50
CA MET A 1 58.78 31.08 -3.45
C MET A 1 57.33 31.01 -2.95
N VAL A 2 56.81 32.00 -2.20
CA VAL A 2 55.47 31.92 -1.58
C VAL A 2 54.29 32.19 -2.54
N HIS A 3 54.49 32.95 -3.63
CA HIS A 3 53.42 33.29 -4.59
C HIS A 3 53.02 32.14 -5.54
N TRP A 4 53.92 31.20 -5.84
CA TRP A 4 53.64 30.09 -6.77
C TRP A 4 52.78 28.99 -6.13
N GLN A 5 52.99 28.72 -4.84
CA GLN A 5 52.20 27.74 -4.08
C GLN A 5 50.74 28.16 -3.87
N TRP A 6 50.47 29.47 -3.80
CA TRP A 6 49.11 30.00 -3.66
C TRP A 6 48.30 29.89 -4.96
N PHE A 7 48.95 30.11 -6.10
CA PHE A 7 48.34 29.98 -7.44
C PHE A 7 48.01 28.52 -7.79
N LEU A 8 48.90 27.58 -7.43
CA LEU A 8 48.67 26.14 -7.61
C LEU A 8 47.53 25.60 -6.74
N ARG A 9 47.40 26.07 -5.49
CA ARG A 9 46.28 25.70 -4.60
C ARG A 9 44.92 26.17 -5.13
N ARG A 10 44.81 27.38 -5.67
CA ARG A 10 43.54 27.88 -6.27
C ARG A 10 43.16 27.12 -7.52
N ARG A 11 44.11 26.72 -8.37
CA ARG A 11 43.84 25.84 -9.52
C ARG A 11 43.37 24.46 -9.09
N GLN A 12 44.03 23.81 -8.13
CA GLN A 12 43.59 22.50 -7.62
C GLN A 12 42.17 22.54 -7.01
N LEU A 13 41.84 23.59 -6.25
CA LEU A 13 40.47 23.76 -5.73
C LEU A 13 39.44 23.97 -6.84
N PHE A 14 39.74 24.76 -7.88
CA PHE A 14 38.82 25.04 -8.97
C PHE A 14 38.57 23.80 -9.85
N TYR A 15 39.62 23.04 -10.19
CA TYR A 15 39.47 21.77 -10.90
C TYR A 15 38.75 20.72 -10.04
N GLY A 16 39.01 20.69 -8.72
CA GLY A 16 38.31 19.81 -7.79
C GLY A 16 36.80 20.09 -7.70
N THR A 17 36.40 21.36 -7.59
CA THR A 17 34.98 21.74 -7.52
C THR A 17 34.25 21.53 -8.85
N CYS A 18 34.91 21.81 -9.98
CA CYS A 18 34.35 21.51 -11.30
C CYS A 18 34.16 20.01 -11.54
N CYS A 19 35.12 19.16 -11.14
CA CYS A 19 34.98 17.71 -11.27
C CYS A 19 33.84 17.15 -10.42
N VAL A 20 33.64 17.65 -9.19
CA VAL A 20 32.52 17.22 -8.34
C VAL A 20 31.18 17.61 -8.94
N LEU A 21 31.05 18.83 -9.48
CA LEU A 21 29.80 19.27 -10.14
C LEU A 21 29.51 18.45 -11.41
N ILE A 22 30.52 18.15 -12.22
CA ILE A 22 30.36 17.31 -13.42
C ILE A 22 29.95 15.89 -13.03
N LEU A 23 30.55 15.31 -11.98
CA LEU A 23 30.15 14.00 -11.47
C LEU A 23 28.72 13.99 -10.94
N TYR A 24 28.27 15.04 -10.24
CA TYR A 24 26.88 15.16 -9.80
C TYR A 24 25.89 15.28 -10.97
N LEU A 25 26.25 16.04 -12.02
CA LEU A 25 25.41 16.17 -13.21
C LEU A 25 25.35 14.86 -14.02
N ILE A 26 26.47 14.15 -14.15
CA ILE A 26 26.51 12.84 -14.80
C ILE A 26 25.73 11.81 -13.97
N HIS A 27 25.86 11.82 -12.64
CA HIS A 27 25.11 10.91 -11.78
C HIS A 27 23.61 11.21 -11.81
N GLY A 28 23.21 12.48 -11.79
CA GLY A 28 21.82 12.90 -11.97
C GLY A 28 21.24 12.47 -13.33
N ALA A 29 21.98 12.70 -14.42
CA ALA A 29 21.55 12.30 -15.76
C ALA A 29 21.50 10.76 -15.93
N LEU A 30 22.42 10.02 -15.29
CA LEU A 30 22.39 8.55 -15.27
C LEU A 30 21.18 8.02 -14.48
N ILE A 31 20.85 8.64 -13.35
CA ILE A 31 19.66 8.29 -12.55
C ILE A 31 18.38 8.58 -13.35
N ASP A 32 18.29 9.75 -13.99
CA ASP A 32 17.13 10.11 -14.84
C ASP A 32 17.00 9.14 -16.02
N SER A 33 18.11 8.79 -16.69
CA SER A 33 18.09 7.81 -17.79
C SER A 33 17.69 6.40 -17.33
N ALA A 34 18.17 5.94 -16.18
CA ALA A 34 17.82 4.63 -15.64
C ALA A 34 16.35 4.58 -15.17
N GLN A 35 15.84 5.68 -14.66
CA GLN A 35 14.45 5.82 -14.22
C GLN A 35 13.50 5.89 -15.42
N GLU A 36 13.88 6.60 -16.49
CA GLU A 36 13.17 6.66 -17.76
C GLU A 36 13.20 5.31 -18.50
N ASP A 37 14.35 4.63 -18.56
CA ASP A 37 14.47 3.28 -19.13
C ASP A 37 13.56 2.27 -18.41
N SER A 38 13.50 2.32 -17.07
CA SER A 38 12.60 1.44 -16.30
C SER A 38 11.11 1.74 -16.53
N GLN A 39 10.72 3.02 -16.74
CA GLN A 39 9.35 3.40 -17.07
C GLN A 39 8.97 3.03 -18.51
N VAL A 40 9.89 3.19 -19.46
CA VAL A 40 9.70 2.83 -20.86
C VAL A 40 9.55 1.31 -20.99
N ASP A 41 10.29 0.53 -20.20
CA ASP A 41 10.17 -0.93 -20.17
C ASP A 41 8.82 -1.37 -19.62
N LEU A 42 8.34 -0.78 -18.51
CA LEU A 42 6.99 -1.05 -17.97
C LEU A 42 5.86 -0.70 -18.94
N ARG A 43 5.97 0.40 -19.69
CA ARG A 43 4.97 0.74 -20.73
C ARG A 43 5.00 -0.26 -21.89
N LYS A 44 6.18 -0.71 -22.30
CA LYS A 44 6.35 -1.75 -23.33
C LYS A 44 5.82 -3.10 -22.87
N GLU A 45 6.07 -3.48 -21.62
CA GLU A 45 5.54 -4.69 -20.96
C GLU A 45 4.01 -4.64 -20.89
N LEU A 46 3.42 -3.50 -20.49
CA LEU A 46 1.97 -3.34 -20.44
C LEU A 46 1.32 -3.42 -21.83
N ILE A 47 1.97 -2.83 -22.85
CA ILE A 47 1.57 -2.93 -24.26
C ILE A 47 1.74 -4.37 -24.78
N PHE A 48 2.79 -5.07 -24.37
CA PHE A 48 3.07 -6.46 -24.72
C PHE A 48 2.03 -7.41 -24.13
N LEU A 49 1.74 -7.29 -22.83
CA LEU A 49 0.70 -8.05 -22.14
C LEU A 49 -0.69 -7.76 -22.74
N ARG A 50 -0.94 -6.52 -23.18
CA ARG A 50 -2.15 -6.15 -23.94
C ARG A 50 -2.22 -6.80 -25.32
N LYS A 51 -1.10 -6.94 -26.03
CA LYS A 51 -1.03 -7.64 -27.32
C LYS A 51 -1.17 -9.16 -27.20
N GLN A 52 -0.78 -9.74 -26.05
CA GLN A 52 -0.91 -11.17 -25.76
C GLN A 52 -2.30 -11.60 -25.27
N GLY A 53 -3.29 -10.69 -25.25
CA GLY A 53 -4.68 -11.03 -24.91
C GLY A 53 -4.95 -11.27 -23.42
N PHE A 54 -3.98 -11.03 -22.53
CA PHE A 54 -4.14 -11.20 -21.07
C PHE A 54 -5.22 -10.30 -20.44
N PHE A 55 -5.66 -9.26 -21.15
CA PHE A 55 -6.72 -8.33 -20.71
C PHE A 55 -8.02 -8.45 -21.52
N GLN A 56 -8.14 -9.45 -22.40
CA GLN A 56 -9.37 -9.69 -23.16
C GLN A 56 -10.28 -10.68 -22.42
N SER A 57 -11.57 -10.41 -22.44
CA SER A 57 -12.61 -11.34 -21.99
C SER A 57 -12.55 -12.62 -22.82
N LYS A 58 -12.61 -13.79 -22.17
CA LYS A 58 -12.74 -15.11 -22.83
C LYS A 58 -14.11 -15.32 -23.51
N ASP A 59 -14.97 -14.30 -23.53
CA ASP A 59 -16.34 -14.40 -24.01
C ASP A 59 -16.48 -13.77 -25.41
N PRO A 60 -16.66 -14.56 -26.48
CA PRO A 60 -16.68 -14.07 -27.86
C PRO A 60 -17.93 -13.24 -28.21
N GLY A 61 -18.88 -13.06 -27.27
CA GLY A 61 -20.08 -12.24 -27.44
C GLY A 61 -20.10 -10.91 -26.67
N ALA A 62 -19.09 -10.64 -25.83
CA ALA A 62 -19.01 -9.35 -25.13
C ALA A 62 -18.48 -8.29 -26.09
N SER A 63 -19.14 -7.14 -26.15
CA SER A 63 -18.61 -5.95 -26.82
C SER A 63 -17.18 -5.66 -26.34
N ASN A 64 -16.39 -4.91 -27.14
CA ASN A 64 -15.01 -4.46 -26.86
C ASN A 64 -14.85 -3.59 -25.57
N ALA A 65 -15.64 -3.83 -24.52
CA ALA A 65 -15.54 -3.21 -23.23
C ALA A 65 -14.25 -3.69 -22.55
N GLN A 66 -13.25 -2.81 -22.53
CA GLN A 66 -12.00 -3.03 -21.83
C GLN A 66 -12.28 -3.26 -20.33
N ILE A 67 -11.81 -4.41 -19.79
CA ILE A 67 -11.95 -4.76 -18.38
C ILE A 67 -11.23 -3.70 -17.53
N PRO A 68 -11.92 -3.00 -16.59
CA PRO A 68 -11.30 -1.99 -15.73
C PRO A 68 -10.13 -2.57 -14.94
N THR A 69 -9.03 -1.81 -14.90
CA THR A 69 -7.82 -2.22 -14.22
C THR A 69 -7.96 -2.02 -12.71
N VAL A 70 -7.61 -3.05 -11.94
CA VAL A 70 -7.46 -2.93 -10.48
C VAL A 70 -6.03 -2.47 -10.19
N PHE A 71 -5.91 -1.26 -9.63
CA PHE A 71 -4.65 -0.74 -9.11
C PHE A 71 -4.60 -0.97 -7.60
N LEU A 72 -3.85 -1.99 -7.18
CA LEU A 72 -3.69 -2.29 -5.76
C LEU A 72 -2.48 -1.54 -5.18
N ILE A 73 -2.74 -0.57 -4.31
CA ILE A 73 -1.70 0.10 -3.54
C ILE A 73 -1.46 -0.70 -2.26
N MET A 74 -0.24 -1.22 -2.12
CA MET A 74 0.16 -2.03 -0.98
C MET A 74 1.42 -1.49 -0.30
N PRO A 75 1.28 -0.89 0.88
CA PRO A 75 2.42 -0.58 1.74
C PRO A 75 3.05 -1.85 2.31
N THR A 76 4.38 -1.92 2.32
CA THR A 76 5.14 -2.98 2.99
C THR A 76 6.33 -2.42 3.76
N TYR A 77 6.95 -3.21 4.62
CA TYR A 77 8.15 -2.82 5.36
C TYR A 77 8.99 -4.03 5.77
N LYS A 78 10.29 -3.79 5.95
CA LYS A 78 11.26 -4.81 6.35
C LYS A 78 10.92 -5.46 7.69
N ARG A 79 10.67 -6.76 7.67
CA ARG A 79 10.43 -7.62 8.84
C ARG A 79 10.67 -9.09 8.46
N PRO A 80 10.90 -10.00 9.44
CA PRO A 80 11.12 -11.42 9.14
C PRO A 80 10.01 -12.08 8.29
N THR A 81 8.75 -11.66 8.47
CA THR A 81 7.62 -12.23 7.72
C THR A 81 7.30 -11.50 6.42
N GLN A 82 8.05 -10.46 6.04
CA GLN A 82 7.75 -9.62 4.87
C GLN A 82 7.62 -10.46 3.60
N ILE A 83 8.66 -11.21 3.27
CA ILE A 83 8.71 -12.00 2.04
C ILE A 83 7.70 -13.15 2.06
N PRO A 84 7.55 -13.94 3.15
CA PRO A 84 6.46 -14.90 3.25
C PRO A 84 5.07 -14.28 3.04
N ASP A 85 4.82 -13.09 3.59
CA ASP A 85 3.57 -12.36 3.39
C ASP A 85 3.39 -11.96 1.92
N LEU A 86 4.44 -11.42 1.27
CA LEU A 86 4.38 -11.05 -0.14
C LEU A 86 4.23 -12.25 -1.09
N ILE A 87 4.84 -13.41 -0.80
CA ILE A 87 4.71 -14.63 -1.62
C ILE A 87 3.26 -15.08 -1.73
N ARG A 88 2.53 -15.13 -0.61
CA ARG A 88 1.11 -15.53 -0.65
C ARG A 88 0.26 -14.52 -1.42
N GLN A 89 0.58 -13.22 -1.30
CA GLN A 89 -0.08 -12.18 -2.10
C GLN A 89 0.18 -12.37 -3.60
N CYS A 90 1.42 -12.64 -3.98
CA CYS A 90 1.78 -12.93 -5.37
C CYS A 90 0.93 -14.05 -5.96
N HIS A 91 0.83 -15.18 -5.26
CA HIS A 91 0.03 -16.31 -5.72
C HIS A 91 -1.46 -15.98 -5.87
N THR A 92 -2.02 -15.15 -4.97
CA THR A 92 -3.39 -14.66 -5.12
C THR A 92 -3.55 -13.78 -6.35
N PHE A 93 -2.62 -12.84 -6.59
CA PHE A 93 -2.75 -11.83 -7.63
C PHE A 93 -2.45 -12.35 -9.04
N LEU A 94 -1.68 -13.43 -9.17
CA LEU A 94 -1.44 -14.10 -10.45
C LEU A 94 -2.73 -14.54 -11.16
N ALA A 95 -3.79 -14.82 -10.41
CA ALA A 95 -5.07 -15.25 -10.96
C ALA A 95 -5.97 -14.07 -11.41
N VAL A 96 -5.58 -12.82 -11.14
CA VAL A 96 -6.43 -11.65 -11.34
C VAL A 96 -6.11 -10.95 -12.67
N PRO A 97 -7.02 -10.93 -13.66
CA PRO A 97 -6.79 -10.23 -14.91
C PRO A 97 -6.84 -8.71 -14.72
N SER A 98 -6.25 -7.93 -15.62
CA SER A 98 -6.30 -6.44 -15.58
C SER A 98 -5.97 -5.90 -14.17
N PHE A 99 -4.78 -6.22 -13.71
CA PHE A 99 -4.32 -5.96 -12.34
C PHE A 99 -2.91 -5.36 -12.36
N VAL A 100 -2.69 -4.34 -11.54
CA VAL A 100 -1.38 -3.70 -11.34
C VAL A 100 -1.12 -3.60 -9.83
N TRP A 101 -0.02 -4.23 -9.40
CA TRP A 101 0.41 -4.23 -8.00
C TRP A 101 1.39 -3.10 -7.72
N ILE A 102 0.95 -2.04 -7.07
CA ILE A 102 1.79 -0.92 -6.65
C ILE A 102 2.30 -1.20 -5.23
N LEU A 103 3.49 -1.80 -5.15
CA LEU A 103 4.13 -2.17 -3.89
C LEU A 103 5.05 -1.04 -3.42
N VAL A 104 4.79 -0.51 -2.22
CA VAL A 104 5.46 0.69 -1.70
C VAL A 104 6.17 0.37 -0.38
N GLU A 105 7.50 0.40 -0.36
CA GLU A 105 8.28 0.12 0.84
C GLU A 105 8.34 1.32 1.80
N ASP A 106 8.14 1.09 3.10
CA ASP A 106 8.51 2.03 4.17
C ASP A 106 10.03 2.01 4.40
N ALA A 107 10.75 2.58 3.43
CA ALA A 107 12.20 2.66 3.38
C ALA A 107 12.64 3.93 2.61
N PRO A 108 13.85 4.46 2.91
CA PRO A 108 14.39 5.60 2.17
C PRO A 108 14.73 5.25 0.72
N GLU A 109 14.94 3.97 0.43
CA GLU A 109 15.29 3.42 -0.89
C GLU A 109 14.60 2.07 -1.08
N ARG A 110 14.45 1.65 -2.34
CA ARG A 110 13.97 0.32 -2.71
C ARG A 110 14.99 -0.74 -2.34
N SER A 111 14.55 -1.86 -1.80
CA SER A 111 15.43 -2.97 -1.46
C SER A 111 15.61 -3.94 -2.63
N ASP A 112 16.82 -4.50 -2.78
CA ASP A 112 17.09 -5.57 -3.74
C ASP A 112 16.22 -6.80 -3.46
N VAL A 113 15.98 -7.08 -2.18
CA VAL A 113 15.13 -8.18 -1.70
C VAL A 113 13.72 -8.11 -2.29
N VAL A 114 13.07 -6.94 -2.23
CA VAL A 114 11.73 -6.75 -2.82
C VAL A 114 11.79 -6.64 -4.34
N SER A 115 12.84 -6.03 -4.90
CA SER A 115 13.04 -5.93 -6.35
C SER A 115 13.16 -7.31 -7.00
N ASN A 116 13.96 -8.21 -6.41
CA ASN A 116 14.16 -9.59 -6.85
C ASN A 116 12.88 -10.41 -6.71
N PHE A 117 12.17 -10.23 -5.59
CA PHE A 117 10.86 -10.84 -5.37
C PHE A 117 9.86 -10.47 -6.47
N LEU A 118 9.70 -9.17 -6.78
CA LEU A 118 8.75 -8.71 -7.79
C LEU A 118 9.10 -9.22 -9.19
N ARG A 119 10.39 -9.23 -9.56
CA ARG A 119 10.87 -9.81 -10.82
C ARG A 119 10.51 -11.30 -10.94
N ARG A 120 10.56 -12.04 -9.84
CA ARG A 120 10.21 -13.47 -9.81
C ARG A 120 8.69 -13.71 -9.78
N CYS A 121 7.94 -12.82 -9.15
CA CYS A 121 6.51 -12.99 -8.92
C CYS A 121 5.70 -13.08 -10.24
N GLY A 122 6.08 -12.31 -11.26
CA GLY A 122 5.40 -12.31 -12.57
C GLY A 122 4.06 -11.55 -12.60
N VAL A 123 3.59 -11.02 -11.47
CA VAL A 123 2.46 -10.08 -11.43
C VAL A 123 2.93 -8.71 -11.93
N PRO A 124 2.20 -8.06 -12.87
CA PRO A 124 2.51 -6.69 -13.28
C PRO A 124 2.57 -5.76 -12.06
N SER A 125 3.74 -5.17 -11.82
CA SER A 125 4.00 -4.46 -10.57
C SER A 125 4.79 -3.18 -10.77
N ILE A 126 4.56 -2.24 -9.85
CA ILE A 126 5.29 -0.99 -9.72
C ILE A 126 5.94 -0.98 -8.35
N HIS A 127 7.26 -0.88 -8.31
CA HIS A 127 8.03 -0.87 -7.07
C HIS A 127 8.42 0.56 -6.69
N LEU A 128 7.82 1.06 -5.61
CA LEU A 128 8.07 2.40 -5.06
C LEU A 128 8.60 2.30 -3.63
N ASN A 129 9.05 3.44 -3.08
CA ASN A 129 9.41 3.57 -1.68
C ASN A 129 9.02 4.96 -1.16
N ALA A 130 8.65 5.03 0.11
CA ALA A 130 8.44 6.28 0.82
C ALA A 130 8.74 6.03 2.30
N ALA A 131 9.70 6.74 2.89
CA ALA A 131 10.06 6.52 4.29
C ALA A 131 9.08 7.23 5.24
N THR A 132 8.49 6.51 6.18
CA THR A 132 7.77 7.16 7.28
C THR A 132 8.78 7.92 8.17
N PRO A 133 8.58 9.21 8.46
CA PRO A 133 9.49 9.98 9.32
C PRO A 133 9.72 9.34 10.69
N GLU A 134 10.98 9.30 11.16
CA GLU A 134 11.38 8.57 12.39
C GLU A 134 10.59 9.02 13.63
N LYS A 135 10.30 10.32 13.74
CA LYS A 135 9.48 10.92 14.81
C LYS A 135 8.09 10.28 14.95
N LEU A 136 7.54 9.71 13.87
CA LEU A 136 6.24 9.04 13.83
C LEU A 136 6.36 7.53 14.12
N LYS A 137 7.53 6.92 13.85
CA LYS A 137 7.82 5.51 14.14
C LYS A 137 7.91 5.25 15.65
N ILE A 138 8.56 6.13 16.40
CA ILE A 138 8.78 5.98 17.86
C ILE A 138 7.46 5.92 18.65
N LYS A 139 6.49 6.79 18.31
CA LYS A 139 5.15 6.80 18.95
C LYS A 139 4.38 5.50 18.71
N THR A 140 4.67 4.80 17.61
CA THR A 140 4.02 3.54 17.24
C THR A 140 4.60 2.35 17.99
N GLN A 141 5.90 2.33 18.29
CA GLN A 141 6.54 1.21 19.00
C GLN A 141 6.16 1.14 20.50
N GLN A 142 5.82 2.28 21.11
CA GLN A 142 5.28 2.34 22.47
C GLN A 142 3.89 1.66 22.60
N ARG A 143 3.25 1.23 21.50
CA ARG A 143 2.03 0.40 21.50
C ARG A 143 2.24 -1.07 21.90
N LYS A 144 3.47 -1.57 22.12
CA LYS A 144 3.66 -2.93 22.64
C LYS A 144 3.15 -3.01 24.09
N ARG A 145 1.83 -3.04 24.25
CA ARG A 145 1.18 -3.44 25.51
C ARG A 145 1.75 -4.81 25.86
N PRO A 146 2.31 -5.03 27.07
CA PRO A 146 2.65 -6.37 27.49
C PRO A 146 1.38 -7.23 27.42
N ARG A 147 1.46 -8.38 26.74
CA ARG A 147 0.41 -9.40 26.79
C ARG A 147 0.40 -9.96 28.21
N GLY A 148 -0.39 -9.34 29.08
CA GLY A 148 -0.71 -9.84 30.42
C GLY A 148 -2.20 -10.12 30.49
N ASN A 149 -2.55 -11.30 30.97
CA ASN A 149 -3.92 -11.74 31.20
C ASN A 149 -4.70 -10.69 32.00
N PHE A 150 -5.91 -10.40 31.54
CA PHE A 150 -6.89 -9.63 32.28
C PHE A 150 -7.28 -10.41 33.54
N HIS A 151 -6.69 -10.08 34.67
CA HIS A 151 -7.26 -10.31 36.00
C HIS A 151 -7.18 -8.98 36.74
N GLY A 152 -8.34 -8.50 37.19
CA GLY A 152 -8.55 -7.10 37.52
C GLY A 152 -7.63 -6.57 38.61
N THR A 153 -7.08 -5.37 38.41
CA THR A 153 -6.99 -4.37 39.46
C THR A 153 -6.84 -2.97 38.87
N LYS A 154 -7.48 -2.02 39.54
CA LYS A 154 -7.61 -0.60 39.23
C LYS A 154 -6.26 0.05 38.87
N CYS A 155 -6.09 0.49 37.62
CA CYS A 155 -5.07 1.50 37.30
C CYS A 155 -5.74 2.88 37.24
N ARG A 156 -5.89 3.50 38.42
CA ARG A 156 -6.30 4.89 38.57
C ARG A 156 -5.10 5.80 38.29
N ARG A 157 -5.35 6.85 37.49
CA ARG A 157 -4.81 8.22 37.61
C ARG A 157 -3.27 8.36 37.60
N HIS A 158 -2.69 8.48 36.40
CA HIS A 158 -1.67 9.49 36.04
C HIS A 158 -1.10 9.22 34.64
N PHE A 159 -1.89 9.43 33.59
CA PHE A 159 -1.32 9.72 32.27
C PHE A 159 -2.28 10.67 31.55
N ARG A 160 -2.10 11.97 31.80
CA ARG A 160 -2.80 13.04 31.10
C ARG A 160 -2.15 13.18 29.71
N PHE A 161 -3.00 13.10 28.67
CA PHE A 161 -2.71 13.50 27.27
C PHE A 161 -1.58 12.77 26.55
N SER A 162 -1.91 11.66 25.89
CA SER A 162 -1.24 11.32 24.63
C SER A 162 -2.28 10.82 23.65
N PHE A 163 -2.58 11.65 22.66
CA PHE A 163 -3.32 11.29 21.45
C PHE A 163 -2.46 10.28 20.68
N PHE A 164 -2.89 9.02 20.58
CA PHE A 164 -2.07 7.91 20.05
C PHE A 164 -2.52 7.45 18.65
N VAL A 165 -2.50 8.37 17.69
CA VAL A 165 -2.89 8.10 16.30
C VAL A 165 -1.93 7.11 15.65
N CYS A 166 -2.45 6.05 15.02
CA CYS A 166 -1.65 5.09 14.27
C CYS A 166 -1.27 5.71 12.92
N VAL A 167 -0.04 6.24 12.83
CA VAL A 167 0.48 6.95 11.64
C VAL A 167 1.11 5.99 10.62
N ARG A 168 0.76 4.71 10.67
CA ARG A 168 1.42 3.70 9.84
C ARG A 168 0.87 3.78 8.41
N ARG A 169 1.77 3.62 7.44
CA ARG A 169 1.43 3.34 6.05
C ARG A 169 0.83 4.55 5.28
N ILE A 170 0.86 5.77 5.85
CA ILE A 170 0.29 6.98 5.23
C ILE A 170 1.14 7.42 4.02
N GLU A 171 2.43 7.65 4.24
CA GLU A 171 3.36 8.12 3.19
C GLU A 171 3.36 7.16 1.99
N GLN A 172 3.31 5.86 2.26
CA GLN A 172 3.33 4.82 1.25
C GLN A 172 2.05 4.78 0.42
N ARG A 173 0.87 4.97 1.05
CA ARG A 173 -0.40 5.07 0.32
C ARG A 173 -0.44 6.34 -0.52
N ASN A 174 0.02 7.46 0.03
CA ASN A 174 0.09 8.75 -0.69
C ASN A 174 1.04 8.69 -1.87
N GLU A 175 2.18 8.01 -1.74
CA GLU A 175 3.12 7.78 -2.83
C GLU A 175 2.51 6.91 -3.95
N GLY A 176 1.76 5.88 -3.58
CA GLY A 176 0.95 5.13 -4.55
C GLY A 176 -0.06 6.01 -5.27
N LEU A 177 -0.76 6.89 -4.55
CA LEU A 177 -1.73 7.83 -5.15
C LEU A 177 -1.07 8.86 -6.06
N ARG A 178 0.14 9.33 -5.72
CA ARG A 178 0.94 10.18 -6.60
C ARG A 178 1.21 9.48 -7.93
N TRP A 179 1.67 8.22 -7.88
CA TRP A 179 1.89 7.42 -9.08
C TRP A 179 0.60 7.23 -9.90
N ILE A 180 -0.53 6.95 -9.27
CA ILE A 180 -1.84 6.83 -9.94
C ILE A 180 -2.16 8.08 -10.75
N ARG A 181 -2.03 9.27 -10.14
CA ARG A 181 -2.33 10.55 -10.80
C ARG A 181 -1.47 10.81 -12.02
N GLU A 182 -0.19 10.50 -11.92
CA GLU A 182 0.79 10.75 -12.98
C GLU A 182 0.65 9.76 -14.15
N ASN A 183 0.20 8.52 -13.90
CA ASN A 183 0.37 7.43 -14.86
C ASN A 183 -0.94 6.81 -15.39
N THR A 184 -2.09 7.10 -14.79
CA THR A 184 -3.35 6.38 -15.11
C THR A 184 -4.43 7.23 -15.75
N LYS A 185 -4.12 8.47 -16.15
CA LYS A 185 -5.10 9.37 -16.77
C LYS A 185 -5.68 8.75 -18.05
N GLY A 186 -7.02 8.66 -18.12
CA GLY A 186 -7.73 8.06 -19.24
C GLY A 186 -7.77 6.53 -19.23
N ILE A 187 -7.21 5.87 -18.22
CA ILE A 187 -7.33 4.42 -18.04
C ILE A 187 -8.53 4.14 -17.13
N ALA A 188 -9.47 3.31 -17.60
CA ALA A 188 -10.57 2.84 -16.78
C ALA A 188 -10.04 1.90 -15.69
N GLY A 189 -10.31 2.21 -14.43
CA GLY A 189 -9.84 1.39 -13.33
C GLY A 189 -10.29 1.84 -11.96
N VAL A 190 -9.92 1.07 -10.96
CA VAL A 190 -10.25 1.25 -9.55
C VAL A 190 -9.00 1.15 -8.71
N VAL A 191 -8.91 1.98 -7.68
CA VAL A 191 -7.82 1.94 -6.70
C VAL A 191 -8.33 1.20 -5.48
N TYR A 192 -7.57 0.18 -5.08
CA TYR A 192 -7.80 -0.59 -3.86
C TYR A 192 -6.60 -0.46 -2.94
N PHE A 193 -6.84 -0.32 -1.63
CA PHE A 193 -5.79 -0.25 -0.63
C PHE A 193 -5.71 -1.58 0.12
N GLY A 194 -4.61 -2.30 -0.09
CA GLY A 194 -4.38 -3.60 0.55
C GLY A 194 -3.21 -3.55 1.51
N ASP A 195 -3.32 -4.28 2.61
CA ASP A 195 -2.22 -4.52 3.52
C ASP A 195 -1.57 -5.88 3.20
N ASP A 196 -0.25 -5.95 3.24
CA ASP A 196 0.50 -7.15 2.88
C ASP A 196 0.22 -8.36 3.78
N ASP A 197 -0.38 -8.16 4.96
CA ASP A 197 -0.75 -9.19 5.94
C ASP A 197 -2.19 -9.74 5.84
N ASN A 198 -3.06 -9.12 5.00
CA ASN A 198 -4.46 -9.53 4.83
C ASN A 198 -4.62 -10.74 3.91
N THR A 199 -5.79 -11.40 3.96
CA THR A 199 -6.15 -12.50 3.06
C THR A 199 -7.27 -12.06 2.13
N TYR A 200 -7.12 -12.32 0.83
CA TYR A 200 -8.03 -11.85 -0.21
C TYR A 200 -8.56 -13.01 -1.03
N GLU A 201 -9.87 -13.06 -1.21
CA GLU A 201 -10.50 -13.98 -2.15
C GLU A 201 -10.46 -13.39 -3.56
N HIS A 202 -10.24 -14.22 -4.58
CA HIS A 202 -10.11 -13.75 -5.96
C HIS A 202 -11.36 -12.99 -6.45
N GLN A 203 -12.55 -13.43 -6.04
CA GLN A 203 -13.83 -12.80 -6.41
C GLN A 203 -13.91 -11.33 -5.96
N LEU A 204 -13.21 -10.94 -4.88
CA LEU A 204 -13.16 -9.56 -4.41
C LEU A 204 -12.75 -8.59 -5.53
N PHE A 205 -11.78 -9.00 -6.35
CA PHE A 205 -11.24 -8.16 -7.41
C PHE A 205 -12.22 -7.99 -8.57
N GLU A 206 -13.11 -8.95 -8.78
CA GLU A 206 -14.19 -8.84 -9.75
C GLU A 206 -15.31 -7.91 -9.25
N GLU A 207 -15.69 -8.04 -7.97
CA GLU A 207 -16.71 -7.20 -7.33
C GLU A 207 -16.38 -5.70 -7.34
N MET A 208 -15.10 -5.34 -7.34
CA MET A 208 -14.69 -3.93 -7.31
C MET A 208 -14.51 -3.29 -8.69
N ARG A 209 -14.48 -4.05 -9.80
CA ARG A 209 -14.11 -3.48 -11.12
C ARG A 209 -15.10 -2.45 -11.63
N ASP A 210 -16.37 -2.64 -11.33
CA ASP A 210 -17.47 -1.84 -11.86
C ASP A 210 -17.81 -0.63 -10.96
N THR A 211 -17.07 -0.41 -9.87
CA THR A 211 -17.22 0.72 -8.95
C THR A 211 -17.28 2.05 -9.68
N LYS A 212 -18.39 2.79 -9.50
CA LYS A 212 -18.62 4.08 -10.16
C LYS A 212 -17.99 5.24 -9.41
N ARG A 213 -18.08 5.21 -8.08
CA ARG A 213 -17.51 6.20 -7.17
C ARG A 213 -16.72 5.50 -6.09
N VAL A 214 -17.40 4.89 -5.12
CA VAL A 214 -16.79 4.22 -3.97
C VAL A 214 -17.65 3.02 -3.60
N SER A 215 -17.06 1.83 -3.67
CA SER A 215 -17.70 0.58 -3.31
C SER A 215 -17.34 0.13 -1.90
N VAL A 216 -18.19 -0.67 -1.27
CA VAL A 216 -17.97 -1.18 0.09
C VAL A 216 -18.44 -2.63 0.25
N TRP A 217 -17.76 -3.39 1.10
CA TRP A 217 -18.06 -4.79 1.41
C TRP A 217 -17.69 -5.16 2.87
N PRO A 218 -18.15 -6.30 3.38
CA PRO A 218 -17.73 -6.82 4.69
C PRO A 218 -16.27 -7.23 4.73
N VAL A 219 -15.64 -7.05 5.89
CA VAL A 219 -14.29 -7.52 6.20
C VAL A 219 -14.33 -8.50 7.37
N GLY A 220 -13.76 -9.68 7.18
CA GLY A 220 -13.63 -10.69 8.22
C GLY A 220 -12.55 -10.36 9.24
N ILE A 221 -12.82 -10.66 10.51
CA ILE A 221 -11.89 -10.53 11.66
C ILE A 221 -11.32 -9.11 11.77
N ALA A 222 -12.17 -8.10 11.56
CA ALA A 222 -11.84 -6.68 11.65
C ALA A 222 -12.53 -6.02 12.86
N GLY A 223 -12.01 -4.89 13.33
CA GLY A 223 -12.66 -4.10 14.40
C GLY A 223 -12.86 -4.80 15.75
N GLY A 224 -12.22 -5.96 15.97
CA GLY A 224 -12.43 -6.79 17.17
C GLY A 224 -13.69 -7.66 17.12
N VAL A 225 -14.29 -7.86 15.94
CA VAL A 225 -15.45 -8.73 15.70
C VAL A 225 -15.18 -9.71 14.56
N MET A 226 -16.04 -10.70 14.38
CA MET A 226 -15.91 -11.68 13.28
C MET A 226 -16.11 -11.06 11.91
N VAL A 227 -16.99 -10.07 11.80
CA VAL A 227 -17.27 -9.35 10.55
C VAL A 227 -17.59 -7.90 10.88
N GLU A 228 -16.88 -6.96 10.26
CA GLU A 228 -17.21 -5.53 10.24
C GLU A 228 -17.64 -5.15 8.82
N GLY A 229 -18.68 -4.33 8.67
CA GLY A 229 -19.17 -3.97 7.34
C GLY A 229 -20.57 -3.33 7.31
N PRO A 230 -21.04 -2.93 6.11
CA PRO A 230 -22.38 -2.38 5.95
C PRO A 230 -23.45 -3.46 6.12
N ILE A 231 -24.62 -3.05 6.62
CA ILE A 231 -25.85 -3.85 6.62
C ILE A 231 -26.75 -3.20 5.57
N VAL A 232 -27.12 -3.97 4.56
CA VAL A 232 -27.82 -3.51 3.37
C VAL A 232 -29.24 -4.05 3.38
N ASP A 233 -30.20 -3.22 2.98
CA ASP A 233 -31.55 -3.66 2.69
C ASP A 233 -31.56 -4.37 1.32
N PRO A 234 -31.87 -5.67 1.25
CA PRO A 234 -31.84 -6.42 0.00
C PRO A 234 -32.93 -5.98 -0.99
N SER A 235 -34.00 -5.32 -0.52
CA SER A 235 -35.08 -4.84 -1.39
C SER A 235 -34.74 -3.53 -2.11
N THR A 236 -33.96 -2.67 -1.45
CA THR A 236 -33.60 -1.33 -1.99
C THR A 236 -32.14 -1.23 -2.43
N GLY A 237 -31.29 -2.17 -2.00
CA GLY A 237 -29.84 -2.12 -2.20
C GLY A 237 -29.15 -0.99 -1.42
N LYS A 238 -29.84 -0.35 -0.46
CA LYS A 238 -29.32 0.77 0.32
C LYS A 238 -28.74 0.32 1.64
N ILE A 239 -27.68 1.00 2.07
CA ILE A 239 -27.06 0.76 3.38
C ILE A 239 -28.00 1.30 4.47
N LEU A 240 -28.37 0.45 5.43
CA LEU A 240 -29.20 0.80 6.57
C LEU A 240 -28.36 1.28 7.77
N LYS A 241 -27.24 0.59 8.02
CA LYS A 241 -26.30 0.87 9.11
C LYS A 241 -24.98 0.14 8.87
N PHE A 242 -24.02 0.33 9.76
CA PHE A 242 -22.75 -0.39 9.77
C PHE A 242 -22.62 -1.24 11.03
N ASN A 243 -22.20 -2.48 10.86
CA ASN A 243 -21.81 -3.37 11.96
C ASN A 243 -20.35 -3.11 12.33
N ALA A 244 -20.09 -2.05 13.11
CA ALA A 244 -18.75 -1.70 13.57
C ALA A 244 -18.71 -1.65 15.10
N ALA A 245 -17.89 -2.48 15.73
CA ALA A 245 -17.74 -2.48 17.19
C ALA A 245 -16.68 -1.48 17.68
N TYR A 246 -15.59 -1.33 16.93
CA TYR A 246 -14.52 -0.40 17.27
C TYR A 246 -14.88 1.02 16.79
N LYS A 247 -15.09 1.93 17.75
CA LYS A 247 -15.44 3.34 17.51
C LYS A 247 -16.57 3.48 16.47
N PRO A 248 -17.79 3.02 16.78
CA PRO A 248 -18.93 3.06 15.85
C PRO A 248 -19.34 4.49 15.44
N SER A 249 -19.01 5.50 16.25
CA SER A 249 -19.37 6.91 16.00
C SER A 249 -18.48 7.63 14.98
N ARG A 250 -17.55 6.92 14.32
CA ARG A 250 -16.76 7.47 13.22
C ARG A 250 -17.66 7.83 12.05
N LYS A 251 -17.31 8.89 11.31
CA LYS A 251 -18.04 9.27 10.09
C LYS A 251 -18.09 8.13 9.07
N PHE A 252 -16.96 7.42 8.91
CA PHE A 252 -16.85 6.23 8.07
C PHE A 252 -16.39 5.06 8.94
N PRO A 253 -17.32 4.26 9.48
CA PRO A 253 -17.00 3.15 10.38
C PRO A 253 -16.68 1.88 9.57
N VAL A 254 -15.64 1.97 8.74
CA VAL A 254 -15.15 0.88 7.88
C VAL A 254 -13.65 0.67 8.11
N ASP A 255 -13.16 -0.50 7.71
CA ASP A 255 -11.74 -0.82 7.65
C ASP A 255 -11.14 -0.41 6.30
N MET A 256 -9.82 -0.20 6.24
CA MET A 256 -9.10 0.14 5.00
C MET A 256 -9.34 -0.89 3.88
N ALA A 257 -9.43 -2.18 4.23
CA ALA A 257 -9.64 -3.25 3.25
C ALA A 257 -11.09 -3.35 2.75
N ALA A 258 -12.02 -2.55 3.29
CA ALA A 258 -13.46 -2.68 3.07
C ALA A 258 -13.98 -1.95 1.82
N PHE A 259 -13.15 -1.16 1.13
CA PHE A 259 -13.62 -0.29 0.06
C PHE A 259 -12.62 -0.15 -1.09
N ALA A 260 -13.13 0.17 -2.27
CA ALA A 260 -12.35 0.62 -3.42
C ALA A 260 -12.93 1.92 -4.00
N ILE A 261 -12.08 2.70 -4.66
CA ILE A 261 -12.43 4.02 -5.17
C ILE A 261 -12.15 4.06 -6.67
N ASN A 262 -13.07 4.59 -7.46
CA ASN A 262 -12.86 4.73 -8.89
C ASN A 262 -11.62 5.61 -9.17
N ALA A 263 -10.68 5.12 -9.97
CA ALA A 263 -9.39 5.77 -10.19
C ALA A 263 -9.54 7.18 -10.78
N ARG A 264 -10.60 7.42 -11.58
CA ARG A 264 -10.94 8.74 -12.14
C ARG A 264 -11.08 9.81 -11.06
N LEU A 265 -11.62 9.47 -9.89
CA LEU A 265 -11.85 10.43 -8.83
C LEU A 265 -10.55 11.05 -8.29
N PHE A 266 -9.44 10.32 -8.31
CA PHE A 266 -8.13 10.86 -7.89
C PHE A 266 -7.52 11.83 -8.90
N HIS A 267 -7.95 11.77 -10.17
CA HIS A 267 -7.61 12.75 -11.19
C HIS A 267 -8.48 14.00 -11.11
N GLU A 268 -9.75 13.83 -10.73
CA GLU A 268 -10.70 14.95 -10.50
C GLU A 268 -10.40 15.70 -9.20
N LYS A 269 -9.87 15.01 -8.19
CA LYS A 269 -9.49 15.56 -6.88
C LYS A 269 -8.01 15.26 -6.57
N PRO A 270 -7.07 15.97 -7.23
CA PRO A 270 -5.63 15.75 -7.04
C PRO A 270 -5.17 16.02 -5.59
N GLU A 271 -5.94 16.77 -4.80
CA GLU A 271 -5.69 17.07 -3.39
C GLU A 271 -6.07 15.94 -2.42
N ALA A 272 -6.78 14.90 -2.88
CA ALA A 272 -7.28 13.82 -2.02
C ALA A 272 -6.15 12.91 -1.50
N LEU A 273 -5.69 13.12 -0.28
CA LEU A 273 -4.59 12.37 0.34
C LEU A 273 -4.99 11.83 1.70
N PHE A 274 -4.29 10.80 2.16
CA PHE A 274 -4.33 10.43 3.57
C PHE A 274 -3.57 11.47 4.38
N ASP A 275 -4.17 11.97 5.45
CA ASP A 275 -3.52 12.80 6.45
C ASP A 275 -3.52 12.07 7.80
N ILE A 276 -2.72 12.55 8.74
CA ILE A 276 -2.70 12.07 10.12
C ILE A 276 -4.06 12.45 10.75
N PRO A 277 -4.95 11.48 11.03
CA PRO A 277 -6.26 11.82 11.56
C PRO A 277 -6.13 12.39 12.96
N LYS A 278 -7.09 13.23 13.36
CA LYS A 278 -7.14 13.72 14.74
C LYS A 278 -7.33 12.56 15.71
N ARG A 279 -8.17 11.58 15.40
CA ARG A 279 -8.47 10.46 16.31
C ARG A 279 -8.07 9.13 15.67
N ASP A 280 -7.61 8.18 16.49
CA ASP A 280 -7.26 6.85 16.00
C ASP A 280 -8.47 6.16 15.34
N GLY A 281 -8.24 5.42 14.26
CA GLY A 281 -9.29 4.72 13.54
C GLY A 281 -10.09 5.59 12.57
N GLU A 282 -9.72 6.86 12.37
CA GLU A 282 -10.37 7.75 11.39
C GLU A 282 -9.56 7.89 10.09
N LEU A 283 -8.52 7.08 9.88
CA LEU A 283 -7.63 7.21 8.73
C LEU A 283 -8.38 6.97 7.41
N GLU A 284 -9.26 5.98 7.38
CA GLU A 284 -10.14 5.68 6.25
C GLU A 284 -11.02 6.88 5.90
N GLY A 285 -11.52 7.57 6.93
CA GLY A 285 -12.34 8.77 6.75
C GLY A 285 -11.58 9.94 6.12
N GLU A 286 -10.26 10.02 6.29
CA GLU A 286 -9.43 11.08 5.71
C GLU A 286 -9.40 11.01 4.18
N ILE A 287 -9.45 9.82 3.59
CA ILE A 287 -9.54 9.69 2.12
C ILE A 287 -10.99 9.72 1.64
N LEU A 288 -11.91 9.06 2.36
CA LEU A 288 -13.30 8.91 1.92
C LEU A 288 -14.08 10.23 1.91
N LYS A 289 -13.75 11.16 2.81
CA LYS A 289 -14.41 12.49 2.89
C LYS A 289 -14.26 13.33 1.62
N TYR A 290 -13.27 13.04 0.78
CA TYR A 290 -13.11 13.73 -0.51
C TYR A 290 -14.16 13.30 -1.52
N PHE A 291 -14.73 12.11 -1.40
CA PHE A 291 -15.57 11.51 -2.45
C PHE A 291 -17.03 11.29 -2.01
N LEU A 292 -17.28 11.28 -0.70
CA LEU A 292 -18.57 10.98 -0.11
C LEU A 292 -18.92 11.99 0.98
N ASP A 293 -20.16 12.46 0.96
CA ASP A 293 -20.72 13.26 2.04
C ASP A 293 -21.13 12.36 3.21
N SER A 294 -21.66 11.17 2.89
CA SER A 294 -22.15 10.19 3.84
C SER A 294 -21.60 8.77 3.55
N PRO A 295 -21.32 7.93 4.57
CA PRO A 295 -20.97 6.53 4.34
C PRO A 295 -22.12 5.72 3.70
N PHE A 296 -23.36 6.22 3.80
CA PHE A 296 -24.55 5.60 3.20
C PHE A 296 -24.63 5.79 1.68
N ASP A 297 -23.77 6.64 1.10
CA ASP A 297 -23.68 6.88 -0.34
C ASP A 297 -22.76 5.88 -1.06
N MET A 298 -22.14 4.95 -0.32
CA MET A 298 -21.28 3.91 -0.88
C MET A 298 -22.09 2.87 -1.67
N GLU A 299 -21.45 2.25 -2.67
CA GLU A 299 -22.01 1.17 -3.50
C GLU A 299 -21.78 -0.19 -2.83
N PRO A 300 -22.81 -0.87 -2.28
CA PRO A 300 -22.61 -2.15 -1.64
C PRO A 300 -22.28 -3.25 -2.66
N LYS A 301 -21.28 -4.07 -2.33
CA LYS A 301 -20.84 -5.23 -3.13
C LYS A 301 -20.98 -6.52 -2.33
N ALA A 302 -20.45 -7.61 -2.87
CA ALA A 302 -20.40 -8.92 -2.21
C ALA A 302 -21.81 -9.40 -1.83
N ASP A 303 -22.72 -9.35 -2.82
CA ASP A 303 -24.11 -9.79 -2.69
C ASP A 303 -24.85 -9.08 -1.55
N PHE A 304 -25.06 -7.76 -1.70
CA PHE A 304 -25.63 -6.90 -0.66
C PHE A 304 -24.92 -7.02 0.70
N ALA A 305 -23.59 -7.11 0.66
CA ALA A 305 -22.73 -7.26 1.83
C ALA A 305 -23.03 -8.51 2.69
N THR A 306 -23.46 -9.60 2.06
CA THR A 306 -23.70 -10.88 2.75
C THR A 306 -22.51 -11.85 2.65
N LYS A 307 -21.55 -11.58 1.76
CA LYS A 307 -20.35 -12.41 1.56
C LYS A 307 -19.10 -11.73 2.10
N ILE A 308 -18.22 -12.52 2.72
CA ILE A 308 -16.89 -12.08 3.16
C ILE A 308 -15.89 -12.51 2.08
N LEU A 309 -15.21 -11.54 1.47
CA LEU A 309 -14.24 -11.77 0.40
C LEU A 309 -12.83 -11.26 0.78
N VAL A 310 -12.69 -10.71 1.97
CA VAL A 310 -11.42 -10.22 2.51
C VAL A 310 -11.40 -10.37 4.03
N TRP A 311 -10.23 -10.73 4.57
CA TRP A 311 -10.01 -10.87 5.99
C TRP A 311 -8.82 -10.02 6.45
N HIS A 312 -9.00 -9.31 7.55
CA HIS A 312 -7.92 -8.57 8.21
C HIS A 312 -7.04 -9.52 9.05
N THR A 313 -6.43 -10.50 8.40
CA THR A 313 -5.43 -11.37 9.03
C THR A 313 -4.18 -10.59 9.43
N ARG A 314 -3.43 -11.14 10.39
CA ARG A 314 -2.12 -10.64 10.79
C ARG A 314 -1.20 -11.80 11.09
N THR A 315 -0.03 -11.80 10.45
CA THR A 315 1.02 -12.78 10.73
C THR A 315 1.61 -12.49 12.12
N SER A 316 1.76 -13.54 12.93
CA SER A 316 2.38 -13.41 14.25
C SER A 316 3.85 -13.00 14.12
N SER A 317 4.35 -12.23 15.09
CA SER A 317 5.78 -11.86 15.09
C SER A 317 6.65 -13.11 15.23
N ALA A 318 7.67 -13.23 14.37
CA ALA A 318 8.66 -14.30 14.47
C ALA A 318 9.38 -14.27 15.83
N VAL A 319 9.42 -15.42 16.51
CA VAL A 319 10.11 -15.60 17.79
C VAL A 319 11.54 -16.07 17.54
N LEU A 320 12.44 -15.11 17.33
CA LEU A 320 13.84 -15.35 16.97
C LEU A 320 14.77 -15.31 18.20
N THR A 321 14.43 -16.02 19.27
CA THR A 321 15.22 -15.99 20.52
C THR A 321 16.53 -16.76 20.41
N GLN A 322 16.56 -17.86 19.64
CA GLN A 322 17.78 -18.63 19.43
C GLN A 322 18.70 -17.99 18.39
N GLU A 323 18.13 -17.34 17.36
CA GLU A 323 18.87 -16.59 16.35
C GLU A 323 19.85 -15.59 16.98
N LYS A 324 19.39 -14.85 18.00
CA LYS A 324 20.19 -13.86 18.72
C LYS A 324 21.36 -14.45 19.53
N LYS A 325 21.37 -15.77 19.76
CA LYS A 325 22.44 -16.46 20.49
C LYS A 325 23.47 -17.08 19.56
N LEU A 326 23.19 -17.15 18.26
CA LEU A 326 24.13 -17.70 17.30
C LEU A 326 25.32 -16.75 17.12
N LYS A 327 26.52 -17.32 16.93
CA LYS A 327 27.72 -16.54 16.62
C LYS A 327 27.69 -15.99 15.20
N GLU A 328 27.03 -16.71 14.30
CA GLU A 328 26.80 -16.34 12.90
C GLU A 328 25.30 -16.47 12.62
N PRO A 329 24.72 -15.62 11.76
CA PRO A 329 23.32 -15.75 11.36
C PRO A 329 23.00 -17.15 10.81
N SER A 330 21.85 -17.71 11.16
CA SER A 330 21.47 -19.07 10.73
C SER A 330 21.32 -19.20 9.20
N ASP A 331 21.16 -18.08 8.51
CA ASP A 331 20.97 -17.98 7.07
C ASP A 331 22.23 -17.54 6.31
N SER A 332 23.41 -17.51 6.96
CA SER A 332 24.67 -17.04 6.37
C SER A 332 25.06 -17.74 5.05
N HIS A 333 24.67 -19.00 4.88
CA HIS A 333 24.94 -19.84 3.70
C HIS A 333 23.68 -20.15 2.89
N ILE A 334 22.53 -19.58 3.28
CA ILE A 334 21.23 -19.87 2.68
C ILE A 334 20.92 -18.83 1.62
N LYS A 335 20.58 -19.31 0.42
CA LYS A 335 20.01 -18.47 -0.64
C LYS A 335 18.49 -18.58 -0.60
N TYR A 336 17.84 -17.49 -0.25
CA TYR A 336 16.39 -17.42 -0.29
C TYR A 336 15.93 -17.43 -1.74
N VAL A 337 15.03 -18.36 -2.07
CA VAL A 337 14.56 -18.59 -3.44
C VAL A 337 13.88 -17.35 -4.02
N TRP A 338 13.18 -16.58 -3.19
CA TRP A 338 12.34 -15.47 -3.64
C TRP A 338 12.99 -14.08 -3.56
N THR A 339 14.27 -13.96 -3.18
CA THR A 339 14.89 -12.65 -2.87
C THR A 339 16.32 -12.52 -3.32
#